data_AF-A0A183APL0-F1
#
_entry.id   AF-A0A183APL0-F1
#
_cell.length_a   1.000
_cell.length_b   1.000
_cell.length_c   1.000
_cell.angle_alpha   90.00
_cell.angle_beta   90.00
_cell.angle_gamma   90.00
#
_symmetry.space_group_name_H-M   'P 1'
#
loop_
_entity.id
_entity.type
_entity.pdbx_description
1 polymer ?
#
loop_
_entity_poly.entity_id
_entity_poly.type
_entity_poly.pdbx_seq_one_letter_code
_entity_poly.pdbx_strand_id
1 'polypeptide(L)'
;MLEPHLNRRNETECGPADVKVTESQMSWRVPPDGVQFTSGTECAFTFSTDAGFIVDFKVTKMDLGNDGGTCDEDFIRLADTPEGLGKNATVYCGTTPPKSDYTSTNNVVHIVIGSTTNPTESYVTGSYLIDASQSVVLFRKVVLLGIWLNWLNSRFT
;
A
#
# COMPACT_ATOMS: atom_id res chain seq x y z
N MET A 1 -0.07 -20.77 -6.97
CA MET A 1 -1.15 -21.77 -6.83
C MET A 1 -2.09 -21.17 -5.79
N LEU A 2 -3.35 -20.91 -6.14
CA LEU A 2 -4.29 -20.17 -5.28
C LEU A 2 -4.92 -21.16 -4.28
N GLU A 3 -4.77 -20.91 -2.98
CA GLU A 3 -5.34 -21.73 -1.90
C GLU A 3 -6.89 -21.71 -1.98
N PRO A 4 -7.56 -22.87 -2.18
CA PRO A 4 -8.99 -22.94 -2.47
C PRO A 4 -9.94 -22.72 -1.27
N HIS A 5 -9.40 -22.46 -0.07
CA HIS A 5 -10.18 -22.34 1.17
C HIS A 5 -10.30 -20.90 1.70
N LEU A 6 -9.63 -19.92 1.09
CA LEU A 6 -9.64 -18.52 1.56
C LEU A 6 -10.83 -17.73 1.01
N ASN A 7 -11.56 -17.04 1.88
CA ASN A 7 -12.66 -16.17 1.46
C ASN A 7 -12.14 -14.83 0.91
N ARG A 8 -11.86 -14.81 -0.41
CA ARG A 8 -11.21 -13.69 -1.10
C ARG A 8 -12.10 -12.47 -1.39
N ARG A 9 -13.42 -12.58 -1.16
CA ARG A 9 -14.42 -11.55 -1.50
C ARG A 9 -15.24 -11.09 -0.29
N ASN A 10 -14.64 -11.12 0.90
CA ASN A 10 -15.33 -10.69 2.10
C ASN A 10 -15.24 -9.16 2.26
N GLU A 11 -16.01 -8.41 1.48
CA GLU A 11 -15.98 -6.93 1.51
C GLU A 11 -16.33 -6.37 2.90
N THR A 12 -17.11 -7.11 3.70
CA THR A 12 -17.41 -6.72 5.09
C THR A 12 -16.16 -6.81 6.00
N GLU A 13 -15.34 -7.85 5.84
CA GLU A 13 -14.11 -8.03 6.64
C GLU A 13 -12.90 -7.29 6.04
N CYS A 14 -12.84 -7.14 4.72
CA CYS A 14 -11.71 -6.55 4.01
C CYS A 14 -11.87 -5.04 3.78
N GLY A 15 -13.11 -4.56 3.63
CA GLY A 15 -13.38 -3.25 3.05
C GLY A 15 -13.24 -3.22 1.52
N PRO A 16 -13.23 -2.02 0.91
CA PRO A 16 -13.21 -1.87 -0.54
C PRO A 16 -11.89 -2.34 -1.15
N ALA A 17 -11.97 -3.18 -2.18
CA ALA A 17 -10.80 -3.72 -2.88
C ALA A 17 -10.05 -2.64 -3.68
N ASP A 18 -10.77 -1.73 -4.33
CA ASP A 18 -10.18 -0.64 -5.10
C ASP A 18 -10.16 0.64 -4.26
N VAL A 19 -8.95 1.11 -3.91
CA VAL A 19 -8.75 2.31 -3.10
C VAL A 19 -8.17 3.40 -4.00
N LYS A 20 -8.99 4.39 -4.37
CA LYS A 20 -8.51 5.56 -5.08
C LYS A 20 -7.89 6.55 -4.09
N VAL A 21 -6.59 6.71 -4.17
CA VAL A 21 -5.80 7.63 -3.34
C VAL A 21 -5.83 9.01 -3.97
N THR A 22 -6.87 9.79 -3.66
CA THR A 22 -6.99 11.21 -4.02
C THR A 22 -6.46 12.14 -2.93
N GLU A 23 -6.41 11.65 -1.69
CA GLU A 23 -5.91 12.35 -0.52
C GLU A 23 -5.10 11.38 0.35
N SER A 24 -4.18 11.93 1.16
CA SER A 24 -3.44 11.15 2.16
C SER A 24 -4.36 10.73 3.31
N GLN A 25 -4.18 9.49 3.79
CA GLN A 25 -4.93 8.98 4.94
C GLN A 25 -3.97 8.48 6.01
N MET A 26 -4.17 8.97 7.24
CA MET A 26 -3.32 8.65 8.39
C MET A 26 -3.79 7.43 9.18
N SER A 27 -4.98 6.91 8.88
CA SER A 27 -5.58 5.77 9.58
C SER A 27 -6.35 4.89 8.61
N TRP A 28 -5.69 3.86 8.10
CA TRP A 28 -6.28 2.77 7.33
C TRP A 28 -6.17 1.47 8.13
N ARG A 29 -7.19 0.60 8.07
CA ARG A 29 -7.22 -0.63 8.85
C ARG A 29 -7.95 -1.75 8.12
N VAL A 30 -7.43 -2.97 8.26
CA VAL A 30 -8.07 -4.22 7.87
C VAL A 30 -7.89 -5.25 9.00
N PRO A 31 -8.96 -5.91 9.47
CA PRO A 31 -10.37 -5.59 9.22
C PRO A 31 -10.76 -4.17 9.67
N PRO A 32 -11.85 -3.58 9.14
CA PRO A 32 -12.38 -2.30 9.61
C PRO A 32 -12.70 -2.32 11.13
N ASP A 33 -12.73 -1.14 11.77
CA ASP A 33 -12.98 -1.06 13.21
C ASP A 33 -14.34 -1.69 13.59
N GLY A 34 -14.32 -2.51 14.65
CA GLY A 34 -15.50 -3.28 15.09
C GLY A 34 -15.75 -4.55 14.29
N VAL A 35 -14.93 -4.84 13.27
CA VAL A 35 -14.95 -6.09 12.49
C VAL A 35 -13.69 -6.89 12.78
N GLN A 36 -13.78 -8.21 12.68
CA GLN A 36 -12.66 -9.15 12.77
C GLN A 36 -12.82 -10.23 11.69
N PHE A 37 -11.73 -10.88 11.28
CA PHE A 37 -11.86 -12.05 10.41
C PHE A 37 -12.54 -13.18 11.18
N THR A 38 -13.53 -13.84 10.56
CA THR A 38 -14.27 -14.94 11.21
C THR A 38 -13.72 -16.32 10.87
N SER A 39 -12.90 -16.41 9.82
CA SER A 39 -12.25 -17.62 9.34
C SER A 39 -10.98 -17.24 8.57
N GLY A 40 -10.29 -18.23 8.00
CA GLY A 40 -9.19 -17.97 7.07
C GLY A 40 -9.64 -17.05 5.93
N THR A 41 -9.02 -15.87 5.84
CA THR A 41 -9.42 -14.80 4.93
C THR A 41 -8.19 -14.26 4.18
N GLU A 42 -8.39 -13.91 2.90
CA GLU A 42 -7.39 -13.23 2.09
C GLU A 42 -8.02 -11.98 1.48
N CYS A 43 -7.55 -10.80 1.88
CA CYS A 43 -7.99 -9.52 1.35
C CYS A 43 -7.01 -9.02 0.30
N ALA A 44 -7.50 -8.63 -0.87
CA ALA A 44 -6.69 -8.07 -1.94
C ALA A 44 -7.13 -6.64 -2.24
N PHE A 45 -6.14 -5.73 -2.33
CA PHE A 45 -6.36 -4.32 -2.53
C PHE A 45 -5.53 -3.79 -3.70
N THR A 46 -6.10 -2.84 -4.43
CA THR A 46 -5.41 -2.02 -5.42
C THR A 46 -5.51 -0.56 -4.99
N PHE A 47 -4.41 -0.02 -4.49
CA PHE A 47 -4.28 1.40 -4.22
C PHE A 47 -3.81 2.09 -5.49
N SER A 48 -4.57 3.07 -5.96
CA SER A 48 -4.22 3.81 -7.18
C SER A 48 -4.34 5.31 -6.98
N THR A 49 -3.33 6.05 -7.45
CA THR A 49 -3.35 7.52 -7.52
C THR A 49 -3.36 7.97 -8.98
N ASP A 50 -3.28 9.27 -9.23
CA ASP A 50 -3.25 9.83 -10.57
C ASP A 50 -1.88 9.64 -11.22
N ALA A 51 -1.86 9.63 -12.57
CA ALA A 51 -0.63 9.41 -13.31
C ALA A 51 0.42 10.49 -12.97
N GLY A 52 1.65 10.05 -12.70
CA GLY A 52 2.75 10.93 -12.30
C GLY A 52 2.81 11.23 -10.79
N PHE A 53 1.98 10.58 -9.98
CA PHE A 53 2.17 10.46 -8.54
C PHE A 53 2.52 9.02 -8.16
N ILE A 54 3.10 8.85 -6.98
CA ILE A 54 3.38 7.55 -6.38
C ILE A 54 2.67 7.44 -5.03
N VAL A 55 2.44 6.20 -4.59
CA VAL A 55 1.82 5.87 -3.31
C VAL A 55 2.92 5.43 -2.36
N ASP A 56 2.99 6.09 -1.21
CA ASP A 56 3.83 5.65 -0.10
C ASP A 56 2.95 5.01 0.97
N PHE A 57 3.11 3.71 1.19
CA PHE A 57 2.27 2.92 2.09
C PHE A 57 3.07 2.51 3.33
N LYS A 58 2.55 2.84 4.50
CA LYS A 58 3.18 2.55 5.79
C LYS A 58 2.30 1.60 6.59
N VAL A 59 2.85 0.47 7.02
CA VAL A 59 2.26 -0.36 8.06
C VAL A 59 2.67 0.21 9.42
N THR A 60 1.69 0.59 10.24
CA THR A 60 1.92 1.23 11.55
C THR A 60 1.76 0.26 12.71
N LYS A 61 0.85 -0.71 12.60
CA LYS A 61 0.64 -1.81 13.54
C LYS A 61 0.17 -3.03 12.79
N MET A 62 0.52 -4.21 13.27
CA MET A 62 0.02 -5.45 12.72
C MET A 62 0.04 -6.55 13.77
N ASP A 63 -0.83 -7.52 13.58
CA ASP A 63 -0.79 -8.82 14.23
C ASP A 63 -1.17 -9.83 13.14
N LEU A 64 -0.18 -10.54 12.61
CA LEU A 64 -0.33 -11.53 11.55
C LEU A 64 0.45 -12.78 11.94
N GLY A 65 -0.08 -13.51 12.91
CA GLY A 65 0.54 -14.72 13.43
C GLY A 65 1.81 -14.45 14.22
N ASN A 66 2.69 -15.45 14.32
CA ASN A 66 3.89 -15.37 15.17
C ASN A 66 5.06 -14.67 14.47
N ASP A 67 5.86 -13.96 15.28
CA ASP A 67 7.14 -13.40 14.84
C ASP A 67 8.14 -14.53 14.48
N GLY A 68 8.72 -14.49 13.28
CA GLY A 68 9.88 -15.32 12.90
C GLY A 68 9.64 -16.54 12.00
N GLY A 69 8.46 -16.68 11.40
CA GLY A 69 8.15 -17.69 10.37
C GLY A 69 8.45 -17.25 8.94
N THR A 70 8.11 -18.09 7.95
CA THR A 70 8.22 -17.82 6.50
C THR A 70 7.13 -16.88 5.95
N CYS A 71 6.17 -16.45 6.78
CA CYS A 71 5.00 -15.67 6.38
C CYS A 71 4.17 -16.34 5.27
N ASP A 72 4.02 -17.67 5.34
CA ASP A 72 3.25 -18.44 4.35
C ASP A 72 1.75 -18.41 4.62
N GLU A 73 1.36 -18.46 5.90
CA GLU A 73 -0.03 -18.57 6.36
C GLU A 73 -0.64 -17.20 6.70
N ASP A 74 0.08 -16.42 7.52
CA ASP A 74 -0.29 -15.05 7.88
C ASP A 74 0.73 -14.09 7.27
N PHE A 75 0.26 -13.11 6.50
CA PHE A 75 1.14 -12.20 5.78
C PHE A 75 0.45 -10.92 5.32
N ILE A 76 1.25 -9.88 5.13
CA ILE A 76 0.96 -8.78 4.23
C ILE A 76 2.02 -8.77 3.12
N ARG A 77 1.58 -8.76 1.86
CA ARG A 77 2.41 -8.68 0.65
C ARG A 77 2.13 -7.39 -0.07
N LEU A 78 3.18 -6.68 -0.48
CA LEU A 78 3.09 -5.44 -1.25
C LEU A 78 3.93 -5.56 -2.53
N ALA A 79 3.36 -5.13 -3.67
CA ALA A 79 4.05 -5.07 -4.95
C ALA A 79 3.42 -4.02 -5.88
N ASP A 80 4.20 -3.47 -6.81
CA ASP A 80 3.69 -2.54 -7.84
C ASP A 80 2.81 -3.22 -8.91
N THR A 81 2.87 -4.56 -9.03
CA THR A 81 2.07 -5.31 -10.01
C THR A 81 1.44 -6.58 -9.41
N PRO A 82 0.33 -7.08 -9.98
CA PRO A 82 -0.29 -8.33 -9.53
C PRO A 82 0.65 -9.54 -9.62
N GLU A 83 1.46 -9.64 -10.68
CA GLU A 83 2.44 -10.71 -10.84
C GLU A 83 3.57 -10.58 -9.82
N GLY A 84 3.90 -9.36 -9.41
CA GLY A 84 4.92 -9.06 -8.43
C GLY A 84 4.59 -9.64 -7.05
N LEU A 85 3.30 -9.69 -6.68
CA LEU A 85 2.82 -10.29 -5.43
C LEU A 85 3.27 -11.75 -5.23
N GLY A 86 3.51 -12.49 -6.32
CA GLY A 86 3.95 -13.89 -6.27
C GLY A 86 5.43 -14.13 -6.57
N LYS A 87 6.20 -13.11 -6.98
CA LYS A 87 7.59 -13.27 -7.43
C LYS A 87 8.60 -12.46 -6.63
N ASN A 88 8.25 -11.23 -6.30
CA ASN A 88 9.16 -10.23 -5.75
C ASN A 88 8.45 -9.26 -4.80
N ALA A 89 7.41 -9.75 -4.12
CA ALA A 89 6.69 -8.99 -3.13
C ALA A 89 7.57 -8.67 -1.93
N THR A 90 7.36 -7.51 -1.35
CA THR A 90 7.80 -7.26 0.03
C THR A 90 6.78 -7.94 0.96
N VAL A 91 7.25 -8.81 1.85
CA VAL A 91 6.39 -9.65 2.71
C VAL A 91 6.72 -9.41 4.17
N TYR A 92 5.68 -9.25 4.99
CA TYR A 92 5.79 -9.11 6.43
C TYR A 92 4.74 -9.96 7.15
N CYS A 93 5.07 -10.42 8.35
CA CYS A 93 4.17 -11.12 9.28
C CYS A 93 4.64 -10.89 10.72
N GLY A 94 3.89 -11.40 11.70
CA GLY A 94 4.15 -11.17 13.12
C GLY A 94 3.52 -9.90 13.67
N THR A 95 4.07 -9.40 14.78
CA THR A 95 3.55 -8.25 15.53
C THR A 95 4.41 -7.00 15.38
N THR A 96 5.62 -7.14 14.82
CA THR A 96 6.55 -6.04 14.62
C THR A 96 6.35 -5.40 13.25
N PRO A 97 5.86 -4.15 13.15
CA PRO A 97 5.72 -3.48 11.87
C PRO A 97 7.08 -3.21 11.21
N PRO A 98 7.13 -3.14 9.87
CA PRO A 98 8.33 -2.77 9.13
C PRO A 98 8.87 -1.39 9.52
N LYS A 99 10.20 -1.23 9.51
CA LYS A 99 10.84 0.08 9.79
C LYS A 99 10.74 1.05 8.62
N SER A 100 10.62 0.54 7.41
CA SER A 100 10.57 1.32 6.17
C SER A 100 9.19 1.22 5.54
N ASP A 101 8.79 2.30 4.89
CA ASP A 101 7.54 2.38 4.15
C ASP A 101 7.72 1.69 2.79
N TYR A 102 6.61 1.25 2.19
CA TYR A 102 6.60 0.73 0.82
C TYR A 102 6.27 1.87 -0.13
N THR A 103 7.27 2.36 -0.84
CA THR A 103 7.12 3.41 -1.84
C THR A 103 7.01 2.79 -3.23
N SER A 104 5.90 3.05 -3.91
CA SER A 104 5.65 2.51 -5.25
C SER A 104 6.53 3.13 -6.32
N THR A 105 6.83 2.38 -7.37
CA THR A 105 7.58 2.93 -8.53
C THR A 105 6.67 3.65 -9.54
N ASN A 106 5.35 3.46 -9.43
CA ASN A 106 4.36 4.08 -10.30
C ASN A 106 3.10 4.48 -9.51
N ASN A 107 2.00 4.82 -10.17
CA ASN A 107 0.77 5.30 -9.54
C ASN A 107 -0.13 4.21 -8.92
N VAL A 108 0.38 2.98 -8.75
CA VAL A 108 -0.39 1.83 -8.26
C VAL A 108 0.44 0.98 -7.30
N VAL A 109 -0.20 0.48 -6.23
CA VAL A 109 0.30 -0.56 -5.34
C VAL A 109 -0.76 -1.63 -5.18
N HIS A 110 -0.36 -2.89 -5.26
CA HIS A 110 -1.17 -4.04 -4.91
C HIS A 110 -0.76 -4.56 -3.54
N ILE A 111 -1.76 -4.80 -2.68
CA ILE A 111 -1.56 -5.33 -1.34
C ILE A 111 -2.42 -6.57 -1.17
N VAL A 112 -1.85 -7.65 -0.64
CA VAL A 112 -2.60 -8.83 -0.21
C VAL A 112 -2.32 -9.11 1.25
N ILE A 113 -3.38 -9.22 2.05
CA ILE A 113 -3.31 -9.64 3.45
C ILE A 113 -3.95 -11.01 3.55
N GLY A 114 -3.22 -12.00 4.05
CA GLY A 114 -3.73 -13.33 4.37
C GLY A 114 -3.62 -13.60 5.85
N SER A 115 -4.61 -14.28 6.41
CA SER A 115 -4.48 -14.90 7.73
C SER A 115 -5.31 -16.18 7.84
N THR A 116 -4.67 -17.22 8.37
CA THR A 116 -5.31 -18.54 8.61
C THR A 116 -5.06 -19.09 10.01
N THR A 117 -3.97 -18.71 10.68
CA THR A 117 -3.58 -19.31 11.97
C THR A 117 -4.49 -18.85 13.09
N ASN A 118 -4.60 -17.52 13.28
CA ASN A 118 -5.43 -16.88 14.31
C ASN A 118 -6.21 -15.70 13.69
N PRO A 119 -7.14 -15.96 12.76
CA PRO A 119 -7.79 -14.91 11.97
C PRO A 119 -8.56 -13.89 12.84
N THR A 120 -9.20 -14.33 13.92
CA THR A 120 -9.98 -13.44 14.81
C THR A 120 -9.14 -12.42 15.56
N GLU A 121 -7.83 -12.67 15.74
CA GLU A 121 -6.90 -11.74 16.38
C GLU A 121 -6.11 -10.92 15.36
N SER A 122 -6.16 -11.31 14.08
CA SER A 122 -5.30 -10.76 13.04
C SER A 122 -5.80 -9.43 12.51
N TYR A 123 -4.87 -8.48 12.36
CA TYR A 123 -5.15 -7.17 11.79
C TYR A 123 -3.91 -6.49 11.22
N VAL A 124 -4.15 -5.50 10.36
CA VAL A 124 -3.16 -4.55 9.88
C VAL A 124 -3.74 -3.14 10.00
N THR A 125 -2.96 -2.24 10.56
CA THR A 125 -3.21 -0.79 10.54
C THR A 125 -2.08 -0.12 9.78
N GLY A 126 -2.40 0.92 9.02
CA GLY A 126 -1.44 1.64 8.22
C GLY A 126 -1.89 3.05 7.88
N SER A 127 -1.09 3.70 7.06
CA SER A 127 -1.37 5.00 6.45
C SER A 127 -0.83 4.99 5.02
N TYR A 128 -1.40 5.83 4.16
CA TYR A 128 -0.90 6.04 2.82
C TYR A 128 -0.84 7.51 2.47
N LEU A 129 0.22 7.91 1.79
CA LEU A 129 0.47 9.26 1.35
C LEU A 129 0.59 9.30 -0.18
N ILE A 130 0.19 10.42 -0.77
CA ILE A 130 0.52 10.75 -2.16
C ILE A 130 1.84 11.52 -2.11
N ASP A 131 2.93 10.89 -2.57
CA ASP A 131 4.18 11.62 -2.68
C ASP A 131 4.21 12.43 -3.97
N ALA A 132 3.95 13.73 -3.83
CA ALA A 132 4.02 14.71 -4.92
C ALA A 132 5.46 15.19 -5.22
N SER A 133 6.44 14.85 -4.36
CA SER A 133 7.84 15.26 -4.56
C SER A 133 8.48 14.58 -5.78
N GLN A 134 8.01 13.39 -6.12
CA GLN A 134 8.47 12.61 -7.28
C GLN A 134 7.66 12.87 -8.56
N SER A 135 6.75 13.84 -8.54
CA SER A 135 5.95 14.16 -9.73
C SER A 135 6.78 14.78 -10.85
N VAL A 136 6.99 14.01 -11.92
CA VAL A 136 7.64 14.44 -13.17
C VAL A 136 6.93 15.67 -13.79
N VAL A 137 5.62 15.81 -13.54
CA VAL A 137 4.79 16.96 -13.96
C VAL A 137 5.21 18.25 -13.25
N LEU A 138 5.47 18.20 -11.95
CA LEU A 138 5.94 19.34 -11.17
C LEU A 138 7.39 19.67 -11.52
N PHE A 139 8.25 18.67 -11.69
CA PHE A 139 9.62 18.89 -12.18
C PHE A 139 9.65 19.59 -13.56
N ARG A 140 8.82 19.18 -14.52
CA ARG A 140 8.73 19.86 -15.83
C ARG A 140 8.23 21.31 -15.71
N LYS A 141 7.24 21.60 -14.86
CA LYS A 141 6.77 22.97 -14.62
C LYS A 141 7.81 23.84 -13.92
N VAL A 142 8.51 23.30 -12.92
CA VAL A 142 9.59 24.01 -12.21
C VAL A 142 10.76 24.32 -13.14
N VAL A 143 11.15 23.37 -14.00
CA VAL A 143 12.19 23.61 -15.03
C VAL A 143 11.76 24.70 -16.02
N LEU A 144 10.51 24.66 -16.51
CA LEU A 144 10.00 25.70 -17.42
C LEU A 144 9.90 27.08 -16.75
N LEU A 145 9.46 27.15 -15.49
CA LEU A 145 9.41 28.38 -14.70
C LEU A 145 10.81 28.94 -14.41
N GLY A 146 11.79 28.08 -14.09
CA GLY A 146 13.18 28.48 -13.87
C GLY A 146 13.85 29.03 -15.13
N ILE A 147 13.56 28.44 -16.29
CA ILE A 147 14.03 28.96 -17.60
C ILE A 147 13.39 30.31 -17.91
N TRP A 148 12.09 30.47 -17.62
CA TRP A 148 11.36 31.72 -17.86
C TRP A 148 11.86 32.86 -16.96
N LEU A 149 12.10 32.60 -15.67
CA LEU A 149 12.68 33.55 -14.72
C LEU A 149 14.09 34.00 -15.13
N ASN A 150 14.95 33.08 -15.57
CA ASN A 150 16.29 33.41 -16.08
C ASN A 150 16.26 34.24 -17.37
N TRP A 151 15.28 33.98 -18.25
CA TRP A 151 15.10 34.76 -19.47
C TRP A 151 14.56 36.17 -19.22
N LEU A 152 13.65 36.35 -18.24
CA LEU A 152 13.21 37.68 -17.83
C LEU A 152 14.35 38.52 -17.24
N ASN A 153 15.18 37.94 -16.37
CA ASN A 153 16.33 38.67 -15.80
C ASN A 153 17.36 39.07 -16.86
N SER A 154 17.51 38.28 -17.92
CA SER A 154 18.43 38.56 -19.02
C SER A 154 17.92 39.62 -20.02
N ARG A 155 16.67 40.09 -19.89
CA ARG A 155 16.08 41.16 -20.71
C ARG A 155 16.08 42.55 -20.05
N PHE A 156 16.48 42.63 -18.78
CA PHE A 156 16.49 43.88 -17.99
C PHE A 156 17.91 44.35 -17.58
N THR A 157 18.95 43.86 -18.28
CA THR A 157 20.33 44.39 -18.25
C THR A 157 20.75 44.68 -19.67
#